data_AF-K2AD26-F1
#
_entry.id   AF-K2AD26-F1
#
_cell.length_a   1.000
_cell.length_b   1.000
_cell.length_c   1.000
_cell.angle_alpha   90.00
_cell.angle_beta   90.00
_cell.angle_gamma   90.00
#
_symmetry.space_group_name_H-M   'P 1'
#
loop_
_entity.id
_entity.type
_entity.pdbx_description
1 polymer ?
#
loop_
_entity_poly.entity_id
_entity_poly.type
_entity_poly.pdbx_seq_one_letter_code
_entity_poly.pdbx_strand_id
1 'polypeptide(L)'
;MNRAGRFRSLGDGQVDFGGIFSKLTQYGFDGWAVVEWECCLKHPEDGAREGADFVNAHIIRVTEKAFDDFADAGTDHAANRRMLGLA
;
A
#
# COMPACT_ATOMS: atom_id res chain seq x y z
N MET A 1 -5.87 -32.08 0.31
CA MET A 1 -5.87 -30.60 0.48
C MET A 1 -5.50 -30.12 1.89
N ASN A 2 -5.43 -30.97 2.92
CA ASN A 2 -5.34 -30.55 4.33
C ASN A 2 -3.91 -30.32 4.87
N ARG A 3 -2.99 -29.75 4.08
CA ARG A 3 -1.62 -29.44 4.54
C ARG A 3 -1.44 -27.94 4.67
N ALA A 4 -1.06 -27.47 5.86
CA ALA A 4 -0.67 -26.08 6.11
C ALA A 4 0.62 -25.70 5.36
N GLY A 5 0.80 -24.41 5.10
CA GLY A 5 2.01 -23.87 4.48
C GLY A 5 2.18 -24.22 3.00
N ARG A 6 1.09 -24.34 2.24
CA ARG A 6 1.16 -24.46 0.78
C ARG A 6 1.25 -23.08 0.15
N PHE A 7 2.00 -22.98 -0.94
CA PHE A 7 1.95 -21.80 -1.79
C PHE A 7 0.56 -21.61 -2.40
N ARG A 8 0.14 -20.35 -2.43
CA ARG A 8 -1.14 -19.89 -2.97
C ARG A 8 -0.83 -18.68 -3.84
N SER A 9 -1.61 -18.50 -4.90
CA SER A 9 -1.56 -17.29 -5.71
C SER A 9 -1.77 -16.05 -4.83
N LEU A 10 -1.24 -14.92 -5.29
CA LEU A 10 -1.36 -13.64 -4.58
C LEU A 10 -2.83 -13.33 -4.25
N GLY A 11 -3.09 -12.82 -3.05
CA GLY A 11 -4.43 -12.53 -2.55
C GLY A 11 -5.21 -13.74 -2.00
N ASP A 12 -4.86 -14.98 -2.34
CA ASP A 12 -5.56 -16.19 -1.86
C ASP A 12 -4.98 -16.76 -0.55
N GLY A 13 -3.92 -16.13 -0.03
CA GLY A 13 -3.20 -16.53 1.17
C GLY A 13 -3.51 -15.66 2.38
N GLN A 14 -2.60 -15.68 3.36
CA GLN A 14 -2.72 -14.93 4.62
C GLN A 14 -1.72 -13.76 4.72
N VAL A 15 -0.98 -13.49 3.64
CA VAL A 15 0.05 -12.44 3.60
C VAL A 15 -0.63 -11.07 3.52
N ASP A 16 -0.20 -10.15 4.38
CA ASP A 16 -0.63 -8.75 4.36
C ASP A 16 0.14 -7.95 3.30
N PHE A 17 -0.30 -8.07 2.04
CA PHE A 17 0.31 -7.32 0.93
C PHE A 17 0.10 -5.81 1.06
N GLY A 18 -1.04 -5.36 1.61
CA GLY A 18 -1.30 -3.94 1.83
C GLY A 18 -0.28 -3.31 2.78
N GLY A 19 0.00 -3.97 3.91
CA GLY A 19 1.01 -3.53 4.87
C GLY A 19 2.43 -3.60 4.32
N ILE A 20 2.77 -4.65 3.53
CA ILE A 20 4.10 -4.79 2.91
C ILE A 20 4.36 -3.66 1.91
N PHE A 21 3.45 -3.42 0.96
CA PHE A 21 3.62 -2.35 -0.03
C PHE A 21 3.64 -0.98 0.64
N SER A 22 2.80 -0.74 1.64
CA SER A 22 2.82 0.50 2.42
C SER A 22 4.18 0.76 3.08
N LYS A 23 4.82 -0.27 3.67
CA LYS A 23 6.14 -0.14 4.28
C LYS A 23 7.25 0.08 3.25
N LEU A 24 7.22 -0.67 2.14
CA LEU A 24 8.19 -0.49 1.06
C LEU A 24 8.13 0.94 0.49
N THR A 25 6.91 1.45 0.28
CA THR A 25 6.69 2.85 -0.11
C THR A 25 7.17 3.83 0.96
N GLN A 26 6.87 3.59 2.24
CA GLN A 26 7.35 4.44 3.34
C GLN A 26 8.88 4.53 3.40
N TYR A 27 9.57 3.43 3.08
CA TYR A 27 11.04 3.39 3.07
C TYR A 27 11.66 3.86 1.75
N GLY A 28 10.86 4.29 0.78
CA GLY A 28 11.37 4.77 -0.51
C GLY A 28 12.06 3.67 -1.33
N PHE A 29 11.66 2.41 -1.16
CA PHE A 29 12.19 1.31 -1.96
C PHE A 29 11.77 1.46 -3.43
N ASP A 30 12.75 1.46 -4.34
CA ASP A 30 12.59 1.74 -5.78
C ASP A 30 12.80 0.50 -6.67
N GLY A 31 12.92 -0.68 -6.06
CA GLY A 31 13.08 -1.94 -6.77
C GLY A 31 11.79 -2.47 -7.41
N TRP A 32 11.91 -3.59 -8.13
CA TRP A 32 10.80 -4.18 -8.86
C TRP A 32 10.00 -5.14 -7.98
N ALA A 33 8.67 -5.11 -8.11
CA ALA A 33 7.80 -6.14 -7.56
C ALA A 33 7.82 -7.37 -8.50
N VAL A 34 8.58 -8.40 -8.12
CA VAL A 34 8.72 -9.64 -8.89
C VAL A 34 7.75 -10.69 -8.35
N VAL A 35 7.02 -11.35 -9.26
CA VAL A 35 6.11 -12.45 -8.91
C VAL A 35 6.75 -13.78 -9.28
N GLU A 36 7.20 -14.51 -8.27
CA GLU A 36 7.45 -15.95 -8.38
C GLU A 36 6.15 -16.68 -8.06
N TRP A 37 5.63 -17.44 -9.03
CA TRP A 37 4.28 -18.00 -8.92
C TRP A 37 4.30 -19.50 -8.63
N GLU A 38 3.60 -19.89 -7.57
CA GLU A 38 3.22 -21.28 -7.30
C GLU A 38 1.83 -21.33 -6.64
N CYS A 39 0.98 -22.24 -7.11
CA CYS A 39 -0.31 -22.52 -6.49
C CYS A 39 -0.75 -23.93 -6.83
N CYS A 40 -1.15 -24.71 -5.83
CA CYS A 40 -1.58 -26.08 -6.06
C CYS A 40 -3.03 -26.21 -6.57
N LEU A 41 -3.71 -25.10 -6.86
CA LEU A 41 -5.13 -25.06 -7.23
C LEU A 41 -5.40 -24.37 -8.57
N LYS A 42 -4.69 -23.29 -8.89
CA LYS A 42 -4.94 -22.46 -10.08
C LYS A 42 -4.08 -22.92 -11.27
N HIS A 43 -4.54 -22.65 -12.49
CA HIS A 43 -3.74 -22.82 -13.70
C HIS A 43 -2.63 -21.75 -13.73
N PRO A 44 -1.40 -22.06 -14.18
CA PRO A 44 -0.29 -21.10 -14.16
C PRO A 44 -0.55 -19.82 -14.97
N GLU A 45 -1.21 -19.92 -16.13
CA GLU A 45 -1.50 -18.73 -16.95
C GLU A 45 -2.50 -17.77 -16.29
N ASP A 46 -3.53 -18.31 -15.63
CA ASP A 46 -4.49 -17.51 -14.87
C ASP A 46 -3.81 -16.89 -13.67
N GLY A 47 -2.99 -17.68 -12.97
CA GLY A 47 -2.21 -17.23 -11.84
C GLY A 47 -1.20 -16.12 -12.19
N ALA A 48 -0.57 -16.19 -13.35
CA ALA A 48 0.33 -15.16 -13.85
C ALA A 48 -0.43 -13.87 -14.22
N ARG A 49 -1.56 -13.99 -14.94
CA ARG A 49 -2.40 -12.85 -15.32
C ARG A 49 -2.96 -12.12 -14.10
N GLU A 50 -3.59 -12.87 -13.19
CA GLU A 50 -4.13 -12.31 -11.95
C GLU A 50 -3.02 -11.75 -11.04
N GLY A 51 -1.85 -12.39 -11.00
CA GLY A 51 -0.71 -11.92 -10.23
C GLY A 51 -0.17 -10.58 -10.71
N ALA A 52 -0.11 -10.36 -12.03
CA ALA A 52 0.28 -9.08 -12.61
C ALA A 52 -0.70 -7.96 -12.24
N ASP A 53 -2.01 -8.21 -12.38
CA ASP A 53 -3.05 -7.24 -12.01
C ASP A 53 -3.03 -6.94 -10.51
N PHE A 54 -2.83 -7.97 -9.68
CA PHE A 54 -2.72 -7.82 -8.23
C PHE A 54 -1.55 -6.90 -7.84
N VAL A 55 -0.36 -7.12 -8.41
CA VAL A 55 0.81 -6.26 -8.13
C VAL A 55 0.54 -4.82 -8.56
N ASN A 56 0.00 -4.61 -9.77
CA ASN A 56 -0.33 -3.28 -10.27
C ASN A 56 -1.28 -2.52 -9.34
N ALA A 57 -2.27 -3.22 -8.78
CA ALA A 57 -3.21 -2.63 -7.82
C ALA A 57 -2.59 -2.27 -6.47
N HIS A 58 -1.46 -2.88 -6.09
CA HIS A 58 -0.76 -2.62 -4.81
C HIS A 58 0.36 -1.58 -4.93
N ILE A 59 0.82 -1.26 -6.14
CA ILE A 59 1.81 -0.19 -6.33
C ILE A 59 1.21 1.16 -5.93
N ILE A 60 1.82 1.81 -4.95
CA ILE A 60 1.35 3.09 -4.40
C ILE A 60 2.01 4.23 -5.16
N ARG A 61 1.19 5.07 -5.80
CA ARG A 61 1.63 6.39 -6.28
C ARG A 61 1.78 7.31 -5.08
N VAL A 62 3.02 7.69 -4.76
CA VAL A 62 3.32 8.59 -3.66
C VAL A 62 2.76 9.99 -3.89
N THR A 63 2.36 10.66 -2.80
CA THR A 63 1.96 12.07 -2.82
C THR A 63 3.15 12.96 -3.13
N GLU A 64 2.90 14.05 -3.87
CA GLU A 64 3.92 15.06 -4.19
C GLU A 64 4.22 15.98 -3.00
N LYS A 65 3.34 16.01 -2.00
CA LYS A 65 3.43 16.90 -0.82
C LYS A 65 3.54 16.09 0.46
N ALA A 66 4.41 16.52 1.36
CA ALA A 66 4.45 15.99 2.71
C ALA A 66 3.15 16.34 3.44
N PHE A 67 2.66 15.43 4.28
CA PHE A 67 1.46 15.67 5.08
C PHE A 67 1.61 16.89 6.00
N ASP A 68 2.82 17.13 6.51
CA ASP A 68 3.15 18.25 7.40
C ASP A 68 3.06 19.61 6.69
N ASP A 69 3.22 19.68 5.37
CA ASP A 69 3.08 20.93 4.60
C ASP A 69 1.63 21.43 4.56
N PHE A 70 0.65 20.57 4.82
CA PHE A 70 -0.75 20.98 4.98
C PHE A 70 -1.01 21.60 6.37
N ALA A 71 -0.28 21.14 7.40
CA ALA A 71 -0.38 21.67 8.76
C ALA A 71 0.41 22.98 8.95
N ASP A 72 1.39 23.26 8.09
CA ASP A 72 2.17 24.51 8.10
C ASP A 72 1.49 25.67 7.33
N ALA A 73 0.18 25.57 7.06
CA ALA A 73 -0.61 26.74 6.67
C ALA A 73 -0.57 27.75 7.83
N GLY A 74 0.35 28.72 7.73
CA GLY A 74 0.75 29.64 8.79
C GLY A 74 -0.40 30.03 9.72
N THR A 75 -0.22 29.75 11.01
CA THR A 75 -1.25 29.99 12.02
C THR A 75 -1.51 31.48 12.17
N ASP A 76 -2.63 31.98 11.62
CA ASP A 76 -3.11 33.32 11.91
C ASP A 76 -3.64 33.36 13.35
N HIS A 77 -2.77 33.76 14.27
CA HIS A 77 -3.12 33.93 15.68
C HIS A 77 -4.33 34.84 15.90
N ALA A 78 -4.57 35.84 15.04
CA ALA A 78 -5.75 36.70 15.14
C ALA A 78 -7.02 35.96 14.71
N ALA A 79 -6.97 35.16 13.64
CA ALA A 79 -8.07 34.28 13.25
C ALA A 79 -8.37 33.24 14.34
N ASN A 80 -7.34 32.62 14.91
CA ASN A 80 -7.48 31.63 15.98
C ASN A 80 -8.10 32.24 17.24
N ARG A 81 -7.67 33.44 17.67
CA ARG A 81 -8.27 34.15 18.82
C ARG A 81 -9.73 34.51 18.58
N ARG A 82 -10.09 34.95 17.37
CA ARG A 82 -11.50 35.23 17.00
C ARG A 82 -12.36 33.97 17.05
N MET A 83 -11.87 32.85 16.52
CA MET A 83 -12.58 31.56 16.57
C MET A 83 -12.79 31.07 18.00
N LEU A 84 -11.85 31.33 18.91
CA LEU A 84 -11.93 30.96 20.32
C LEU A 84 -12.75 31.96 21.18
N GLY A 85 -13.26 33.05 20.60
CA GLY A 85 -14.01 34.08 21.33
C GLY A 85 -13.16 34.92 22.28
N LEU A 86 -11.84 34.95 22.08
CA LEU A 86 -10.86 35.63 22.92
C LEU A 86 -10.52 37.04 22.40
N ALA A 87 -11.54 37.77 21.91
CA ALA A 87 -11.39 39.11 21.33
C ALA A 87 -10.85 40.14 22.33
#